data_AF-A0A327M5K6-F1
#
_entry.id   AF-A0A327M5K6-F1
#
_cell.length_a   1.000
_cell.length_b   1.000
_cell.length_c   1.000
_cell.angle_alpha   90.00
_cell.angle_beta   90.00
_cell.angle_gamma   90.00
#
_symmetry.space_group_name_H-M   'P 1'
#
loop_
_entity.id
_entity.type
_entity.pdbx_description
1 polymer ?
#
loop_
_entity_poly.entity_id
_entity_poly.type
_entity_poly.pdbx_seq_one_letter_code
_entity_poly.pdbx_strand_id
1 'polypeptide(L)'
;MIPRPALLLPALLAAAPTPALAQQPRCGFGLGLEAMRQADGQLRAGQAAAGLLPARAAAEAARTALAEAAGRLQGCGCARAAELTAEALRLAEQAGFESAQDRLARVLDRARLSLGLARDRLGREGCG
;
A
#
# COMPACT_ATOMS: atom_id res chain seq x y z
N MET A 1 69.64 -1.20 -0.43
CA MET A 1 68.95 -1.38 -1.71
C MET A 1 67.58 -1.97 -1.41
N ILE A 2 66.53 -1.23 -1.75
CA ILE A 2 65.13 -1.52 -1.41
C ILE A 2 64.45 -2.06 -2.68
N PRO A 3 63.74 -3.19 -2.63
CA PRO A 3 62.64 -3.45 -3.55
C PRO A 3 61.28 -3.32 -2.84
N ARG A 4 60.51 -2.35 -3.31
CA ARG A 4 59.04 -2.28 -3.33
C ARG A 4 58.62 -2.50 -4.81
N PRO A 5 57.35 -2.63 -5.20
CA PRO A 5 56.15 -3.21 -4.56
C PRO A 5 55.31 -4.05 -5.56
N ALA A 6 54.29 -4.79 -5.11
CA ALA A 6 53.04 -5.07 -5.86
C ALA A 6 52.05 -5.75 -4.90
N LEU A 7 51.10 -5.03 -4.28
CA LEU A 7 49.76 -4.74 -4.82
C LEU A 7 49.07 -5.97 -5.42
N LEU A 8 48.03 -6.46 -4.73
CA LEU A 8 46.65 -6.61 -5.24
C LEU A 8 45.90 -7.72 -4.49
N LEU A 9 45.24 -7.36 -3.40
CA LEU A 9 43.99 -8.03 -3.01
C LEU A 9 43.15 -7.03 -2.21
N PRO A 10 42.08 -6.51 -2.84
CA PRO A 10 40.79 -6.68 -2.19
C PRO A 10 39.69 -6.96 -3.22
N ALA A 11 39.30 -8.22 -3.36
CA ALA A 11 38.08 -8.64 -4.06
C ALA A 11 36.90 -8.72 -3.06
N LEU A 12 36.63 -7.63 -2.33
CA LEU A 12 35.60 -7.54 -1.29
C LEU A 12 34.84 -6.22 -1.40
N LEU A 13 34.27 -5.93 -2.57
CA LEU A 13 33.30 -4.84 -2.77
C LEU A 13 32.33 -5.20 -3.91
N ALA A 14 31.45 -6.16 -3.68
CA ALA A 14 30.33 -6.44 -4.58
C ALA A 14 29.03 -6.79 -3.83
N ALA A 15 28.84 -6.19 -2.65
CA ALA A 15 27.52 -6.09 -2.01
C ALA A 15 27.15 -4.61 -1.97
N ALA A 16 26.96 -4.02 -3.15
CA ALA A 16 26.30 -2.72 -3.24
C ALA A 16 24.85 -2.93 -2.77
N PRO A 17 24.39 -2.26 -1.71
CA PRO A 17 22.96 -2.22 -1.42
C PRO A 17 22.28 -1.61 -2.64
N THR A 18 21.30 -2.32 -3.20
CA THR A 18 20.42 -1.76 -4.23
C THR A 18 19.90 -0.43 -3.68
N PRO A 19 20.23 0.72 -4.30
CA PRO A 19 19.75 1.99 -3.80
C PRO A 19 18.23 1.93 -3.93
N ALA A 20 17.59 2.04 -2.78
CA ALA A 20 16.16 2.06 -2.64
C ALA A 20 15.57 3.02 -3.68
N LEU A 21 14.64 2.52 -4.49
CA LEU A 21 13.73 3.31 -5.34
C LEU A 21 12.87 4.33 -4.54
N ALA A 22 13.11 4.44 -3.23
CA ALA A 22 12.48 5.34 -2.28
C ALA A 22 12.71 6.84 -2.56
N GLN A 23 13.48 7.23 -3.58
CA GLN A 23 13.77 8.64 -3.87
C GLN A 23 13.57 8.99 -5.35
N GLN A 24 12.41 8.67 -5.93
CA GLN A 24 11.91 9.49 -7.05
C GLN A 24 11.25 10.74 -6.45
N PRO A 25 11.89 11.92 -6.48
CA PRO A 25 11.48 13.11 -5.72
C PRO A 25 10.15 13.73 -6.16
N ARG A 26 9.38 13.08 -7.05
CA ARG A 26 8.13 13.60 -7.63
C ARG A 26 7.01 12.57 -7.79
N CYS A 27 7.21 11.32 -7.39
CA CYS A 27 6.21 10.28 -7.69
C CYS A 27 4.93 10.41 -6.82
N GLY A 28 4.97 11.20 -5.74
CA GLY A 28 3.81 11.43 -4.87
C GLY A 28 3.55 10.33 -3.83
N PHE A 29 4.59 9.58 -3.45
CA PHE A 29 4.49 8.46 -2.50
C PHE A 29 3.80 8.83 -1.18
N GLY A 30 4.16 9.98 -0.59
CA GLY A 30 3.54 10.47 0.65
C GLY A 30 2.04 10.71 0.54
N LEU A 31 1.56 11.21 -0.61
CA LEU A 31 0.13 11.37 -0.89
C LEU A 31 -0.55 10.01 -1.02
N GLY A 32 0.12 9.01 -1.62
CA GLY A 32 -0.36 7.63 -1.63
C GLY A 32 -0.53 7.07 -0.22
N LEU A 33 0.44 7.27 0.68
CA LEU A 33 0.33 6.84 2.07
C LEU A 33 -0.78 7.57 2.84
N GLU A 34 -1.01 8.85 2.55
CA GLU A 34 -2.13 9.60 3.13
C GLU A 34 -3.48 9.08 2.65
N ALA A 35 -3.63 8.83 1.36
CA ALA A 35 -4.81 8.21 0.79
C ALA A 35 -5.07 6.81 1.37
N MET A 36 -4.04 5.99 1.61
CA MET A 36 -4.19 4.71 2.32
C MET A 36 -4.69 4.89 3.77
N ARG A 37 -4.20 5.90 4.49
CA ARG A 37 -4.67 6.19 5.86
C ARG A 37 -6.11 6.66 5.87
N GLN A 38 -6.49 7.53 4.93
CA GLN A 38 -7.87 7.97 4.74
C GLN A 38 -8.79 6.78 4.43
N ALA A 39 -8.38 5.90 3.52
CA ALA A 39 -9.10 4.68 3.20
C ALA A 39 -9.32 3.77 4.44
N ASP A 40 -8.28 3.50 5.23
CA ASP A 40 -8.42 2.71 6.47
C ASP A 40 -9.41 3.35 7.45
N GLY A 41 -9.38 4.68 7.58
CA GLY A 41 -10.34 5.44 8.39
C GLY A 41 -11.78 5.23 7.93
N GLN A 42 -12.03 5.31 6.62
CA GLN A 42 -13.36 5.10 6.04
C GLN A 42 -13.82 3.65 6.17
N LEU A 43 -12.94 2.67 5.93
CA LEU A 43 -13.28 1.26 6.11
C LEU A 43 -13.66 0.94 7.57
N ARG A 44 -12.93 1.50 8.55
CA ARG A 44 -13.27 1.37 9.98
C ARG A 44 -14.61 2.03 10.31
N ALA A 45 -14.85 3.22 9.79
CA ALA A 45 -16.13 3.91 9.96
C ALA A 45 -17.29 3.08 9.39
N GLY A 46 -17.11 2.47 8.22
CA GLY A 46 -18.12 1.62 7.60
C GLY A 46 -18.45 0.37 8.42
N GLN A 47 -17.47 -0.21 9.10
CA GLN A 47 -17.69 -1.36 9.99
C GLN A 47 -18.37 -0.99 11.30
N ALA A 48 -18.05 0.18 11.85
CA ALA A 48 -18.67 0.70 13.07
C ALA A 48 -20.06 1.31 12.82
N ALA A 49 -20.45 1.50 11.55
CA ALA A 49 -21.69 2.16 11.20
C ALA A 49 -22.93 1.34 11.60
N ALA A 50 -23.90 2.02 12.20
CA ALA A 50 -25.20 1.45 12.51
C ALA A 50 -26.08 1.42 11.25
N GLY A 51 -25.94 0.35 10.46
CA GLY A 51 -26.81 0.04 9.32
C GLY A 51 -26.14 0.11 7.94
N LEU A 52 -26.87 -0.37 6.94
CA LEU A 52 -26.36 -0.61 5.58
C LEU A 52 -25.97 0.67 4.84
N LEU A 53 -26.84 1.69 4.87
CA LEU A 53 -26.62 2.94 4.13
C LEU A 53 -25.33 3.67 4.57
N PRO A 54 -25.12 3.98 5.87
CA PRO A 54 -23.89 4.65 6.29
C PRO A 54 -22.64 3.79 6.05
N ALA A 55 -22.76 2.46 6.18
CA ALA A 55 -21.66 1.55 5.90
C ALA A 55 -21.26 1.54 4.41
N ARG A 56 -22.23 1.56 3.49
CA ARG A 56 -21.99 1.68 2.04
C ARG A 56 -21.41 3.05 1.67
N ALA A 57 -21.89 4.13 2.28
CA ALA A 57 -21.35 5.47 2.05
C ALA A 57 -19.87 5.56 2.45
N ALA A 58 -19.50 4.95 3.58
CA ALA A 58 -18.12 4.84 4.01
C ALA A 58 -17.28 3.96 3.06
N ALA A 59 -17.84 2.85 2.54
CA ALA A 59 -17.19 2.03 1.53
C ALA A 59 -16.88 2.81 0.24
N GLU A 60 -17.82 3.63 -0.22
CA GLU A 60 -17.66 4.49 -1.40
C GLU A 60 -16.57 5.56 -1.17
N ALA A 61 -16.53 6.18 0.00
CA ALA A 61 -15.47 7.12 0.36
C ALA A 61 -14.09 6.42 0.44
N ALA A 62 -14.05 5.19 0.98
CA ALA A 62 -12.84 4.37 0.98
C ALA A 62 -12.40 4.03 -0.45
N ARG A 63 -13.33 3.69 -1.34
CA ARG A 63 -13.06 3.38 -2.75
C ARG A 63 -12.29 4.52 -3.43
N THR A 64 -12.76 5.75 -3.30
CA THR A 64 -12.08 6.92 -3.91
C THR A 64 -10.64 7.07 -3.40
N ALA A 65 -10.44 6.95 -2.08
CA ALA A 65 -9.11 7.05 -1.49
C ALA A 65 -8.19 5.87 -1.89
N LEU A 66 -8.74 4.65 -2.01
CA LEU A 66 -8.01 3.46 -2.45
C LEU A 66 -7.58 3.56 -3.92
N ALA A 67 -8.43 4.11 -4.78
CA ALA A 67 -8.10 4.34 -6.18
C ALA A 67 -6.94 5.34 -6.33
N GLU A 68 -6.97 6.45 -5.57
CA GLU A 68 -5.85 7.39 -5.54
C GLU A 68 -4.57 6.71 -5.01
N ALA A 69 -4.66 6.00 -3.89
CA ALA A 69 -3.52 5.30 -3.31
C ALA A 69 -2.89 4.30 -4.29
N ALA A 70 -3.70 3.44 -4.92
CA ALA A 70 -3.21 2.45 -5.87
C ALA A 70 -2.53 3.12 -7.08
N GLY A 71 -3.12 4.19 -7.63
CA GLY A 71 -2.54 4.94 -8.75
C GLY A 71 -1.20 5.58 -8.39
N ARG A 72 -1.08 6.20 -7.21
CA ARG A 72 0.16 6.80 -6.71
C ARG A 72 1.24 5.75 -6.50
N LEU A 73 0.90 4.64 -5.83
CA LEU A 73 1.84 3.55 -5.57
C LEU A 73 2.34 2.92 -6.86
N GLN A 74 1.46 2.71 -7.84
CA GLN A 74 1.84 2.22 -9.16
C GLN A 74 2.79 3.20 -9.87
N GLY A 75 2.46 4.51 -9.84
CA GLY A 75 3.31 5.55 -10.42
C GLY A 75 4.67 5.71 -9.74
N CYS A 76 4.77 5.34 -8.46
CA CYS A 76 6.02 5.28 -7.70
C CYS A 76 6.79 3.96 -7.89
N GLY A 77 6.27 3.00 -8.67
CA GLY A 77 6.92 1.70 -8.88
C GLY A 77 6.66 0.66 -7.78
N CYS A 78 5.74 0.91 -6.86
CA CYS A 78 5.42 -0.01 -5.75
C CYS A 78 4.39 -1.05 -6.17
N ALA A 79 4.67 -1.81 -7.24
CA ALA A 79 3.70 -2.67 -7.93
C ALA A 79 2.94 -3.59 -6.97
N ARG A 80 3.66 -4.30 -6.08
CA ARG A 80 3.02 -5.25 -5.16
C ARG A 80 2.12 -4.57 -4.12
N ALA A 81 2.53 -3.40 -3.61
CA ALA A 81 1.69 -2.63 -2.70
C ALA A 81 0.46 -2.04 -3.44
N ALA A 82 0.63 -1.63 -4.69
CA ALA A 82 -0.46 -1.17 -5.54
C ALA A 82 -1.47 -2.28 -5.82
N GLU A 83 -1.03 -3.52 -6.09
CA GLU A 83 -1.89 -4.69 -6.27
C GLU A 83 -2.75 -4.99 -5.03
N LEU A 84 -2.14 -5.03 -3.85
CA LEU A 84 -2.87 -5.25 -2.58
C LEU A 84 -3.85 -4.10 -2.28
N THR A 85 -3.48 -2.87 -2.65
CA THR A 85 -4.36 -1.70 -2.53
C THR A 85 -5.51 -1.77 -3.53
N ALA A 86 -5.27 -2.25 -4.75
CA ALA A 86 -6.29 -2.48 -5.78
C ALA A 86 -7.21 -3.67 -5.43
N GLU A 87 -6.73 -4.66 -4.68
CA GLU A 87 -7.58 -5.69 -4.08
C GLU A 87 -8.53 -5.10 -3.03
N ALA A 88 -8.00 -4.26 -2.12
CA ALA A 88 -8.85 -3.54 -1.16
C ALA A 88 -9.88 -2.66 -1.88
N LEU A 89 -9.49 -2.01 -2.98
CA LEU A 89 -10.39 -1.22 -3.84
C LEU A 89 -11.57 -2.05 -4.37
N ARG A 90 -11.29 -3.21 -4.99
CA ARG A 90 -12.35 -4.11 -5.51
C ARG A 90 -13.29 -4.60 -4.41
N LEU A 91 -12.78 -4.83 -3.21
CA LEU A 91 -13.59 -5.21 -2.05
C LEU A 91 -14.46 -4.03 -1.58
N ALA A 92 -13.94 -2.81 -1.56
CA ALA A 92 -14.72 -1.61 -1.26
C ALA A 92 -15.81 -1.35 -2.31
N GLU A 93 -15.54 -1.60 -3.59
CA GLU A 93 -16.54 -1.57 -4.66
C GLU A 93 -17.64 -2.60 -4.43
N GLN A 94 -17.28 -3.86 -4.15
CA GLN A 94 -18.24 -4.91 -3.84
C GLN A 94 -19.13 -4.51 -2.65
N ALA A 95 -18.55 -3.96 -1.58
CA ALA A 95 -19.27 -3.50 -0.41
C ALA A 95 -20.37 -2.47 -0.75
N GLY A 96 -20.17 -1.60 -1.76
CA GLY A 96 -21.19 -0.66 -2.23
C GLY A 96 -22.49 -1.32 -2.70
N PHE A 97 -22.44 -2.57 -3.14
CA PHE A 97 -23.59 -3.31 -3.68
C PHE A 97 -24.17 -4.36 -2.71
N GLU A 98 -23.52 -4.62 -1.57
CA GLU A 98 -23.95 -5.67 -0.63
C GLU A 98 -25.25 -5.32 0.09
N SER A 99 -26.25 -6.20 0.04
CA SER A 99 -27.60 -6.00 0.59
C SER A 99 -27.81 -6.51 2.01
N ALA A 100 -26.83 -7.22 2.58
CA ALA A 100 -26.90 -7.79 3.92
C ALA A 100 -25.77 -7.26 4.81
N GLN A 101 -26.12 -6.82 6.01
CA GLN A 101 -25.17 -6.17 6.93
C GLN A 101 -23.98 -7.08 7.25
N ASP A 102 -24.22 -8.36 7.50
CA ASP A 102 -23.16 -9.31 7.83
C ASP A 102 -22.22 -9.58 6.64
N ARG A 103 -22.76 -9.57 5.41
CA ARG A 103 -21.93 -9.72 4.20
C ARG A 103 -21.09 -8.48 3.98
N LEU A 104 -21.70 -7.30 4.13
CA LEU A 104 -21.01 -6.01 4.05
C LEU A 104 -19.86 -5.94 5.06
N ALA A 105 -20.10 -6.29 6.32
CA ALA A 105 -19.08 -6.30 7.37
C ALA A 105 -17.89 -7.20 7.00
N ARG A 106 -18.15 -8.43 6.53
CA ARG A 106 -17.11 -9.37 6.09
C ARG A 106 -16.30 -8.84 4.90
N VAL A 107 -16.95 -8.20 3.93
CA VAL A 107 -16.26 -7.62 2.77
C VAL A 107 -15.37 -6.46 3.22
N LEU A 108 -15.85 -5.58 4.11
CA LEU A 108 -15.05 -4.50 4.68
C LEU A 108 -13.87 -5.02 5.50
N ASP A 109 -14.04 -6.11 6.26
CA ASP A 109 -12.94 -6.76 7.00
C ASP A 109 -11.84 -7.25 6.06
N ARG A 110 -12.22 -7.89 4.95
CA ARG A 110 -11.26 -8.33 3.93
C ARG A 110 -10.56 -7.16 3.27
N ALA A 111 -11.28 -6.07 2.98
CA ALA A 111 -10.69 -4.86 2.41
C ALA A 111 -9.62 -4.27 3.36
N ARG A 112 -9.93 -4.20 4.66
CA ARG A 112 -8.99 -3.75 5.69
C ARG A 112 -7.79 -4.66 5.82
N LEU A 113 -7.98 -5.97 5.77
CA LEU A 113 -6.88 -6.94 5.79
C LEU A 113 -5.94 -6.71 4.60
N SER A 114 -6.49 -6.62 3.38
CA SER A 114 -5.68 -6.38 2.17
C SER A 114 -4.90 -5.07 2.24
N LEU A 115 -5.56 -4.00 2.72
CA LEU A 115 -4.90 -2.70 2.93
C LEU A 115 -3.82 -2.77 4.02
N GLY A 116 -4.07 -3.54 5.10
CA GLY A 116 -3.09 -3.82 6.14
C GLY A 116 -1.83 -4.50 5.60
N LEU A 117 -2.01 -5.54 4.77
CA LEU A 117 -0.90 -6.23 4.10
C LEU A 117 -0.10 -5.28 3.19
N ALA A 118 -0.77 -4.40 2.46
CA ALA A 118 -0.10 -3.39 1.63
C ALA A 118 0.78 -2.46 2.50
N ARG A 119 0.26 -2.00 3.63
CA ARG A 119 0.98 -1.13 4.58
C ARG A 119 2.15 -1.84 5.24
N ASP A 120 1.94 -3.07 5.69
CA ASP A 120 2.97 -3.88 6.34
C ASP A 120 4.14 -4.15 5.38
N ARG A 121 3.84 -4.43 4.10
CA ARG A 121 4.86 -4.56 3.06
C ARG A 121 5.65 -3.26 2.90
N LEU A 122 4.97 -2.13 2.70
CA LEU A 122 5.64 -0.83 2.55
C LEU A 122 6.47 -0.47 3.79
N GLY A 123 6.01 -0.82 5.00
CA GLY A 123 6.72 -0.55 6.25
C GLY A 123 7.92 -1.45 6.50
N ARG A 124 7.91 -2.70 6.04
CA ARG A 124 8.99 -3.68 6.28
C ARG A 124 9.98 -3.78 5.13
N GLU A 125 9.47 -3.81 3.90
CA GLU A 125 10.23 -4.11 2.68
C GLU A 125 10.42 -2.85 1.82
N GLY A 126 9.64 -1.81 2.08
CA GLY A 126 9.63 -0.61 1.24
C GLY A 126 8.93 -0.84 -0.09
N CYS A 127 9.31 -0.04 -1.08
CA CYS A 127 8.81 -0.09 -2.44
C CYS A 127 9.80 -0.91 -3.28
N GLY A 128 9.48 -2.18 -3.50
CA GLY A 128 10.31 -3.18 -4.21
C GLY A 128 9.54 -4.43 -4.56
#